data_AF-A0AAE1GW37-F1
#
_entry.id   AF-A0AAE1GW37-F1
#
_cell.length_a   1.000
_cell.length_b   1.000
_cell.length_c   1.000
_cell.angle_alpha   90.00
_cell.angle_beta   90.00
_cell.angle_gamma   90.00
#
_symmetry.space_group_name_H-M   'P 1'
#
loop_
_entity.id
_entity.type
_entity.pdbx_description
1 polymer ?
#
loop_
_entity_poly.entity_id
_entity_poly.type
_entity_poly.pdbx_seq_one_letter_code
_entity_poly.pdbx_strand_id
1 'polypeptide(L)'
;MEHSILLGQPCPKTLKLDQACLEVYSSISNTVDLWHQYVDCFMCNVTQWTSIPSNGTAALLVDSTLSSYFYYSDEFGHKYCNTTVSFDEHATYGWNISEDSSCSSVKKILNPSTHPHLPLVVAFLIYGIGAILWSVAKCVYQQEWSARVWLLNVAFSELENDLGTPPTREIGSTRRQINSRIQALDTFRGFLFVMGMSLVLSLRSQLRNDRSRFSVWVTALRRASMLILLGLLLNSFGHRHNDLSNFRFGGVLQRLGASFLIISSIETIFMNPQAPSQYGYFSDIWDGWAQWMGSLAFAGAWMLITFFVYVPNCGRGYIGPGGLHEFGKFENCTGGAAGYIDRIILHPNHMYQNPTCKKIYQSTQPYDPEGMLFS
;
A
#
# COMPACT_ATOMS: atom_id res chain seq x y z
N MET A 1 -6.19 -15.47 -16.90
CA MET A 1 -5.59 -15.45 -15.55
C MET A 1 -4.95 -16.81 -15.36
N GLU A 2 -3.67 -16.89 -14.99
CA GLU A 2 -3.06 -18.16 -14.57
C GLU A 2 -3.62 -18.52 -13.19
N HIS A 3 -4.86 -19.01 -13.16
CA HIS A 3 -5.30 -19.82 -12.03
C HIS A 3 -4.40 -21.04 -12.05
N SER A 4 -3.53 -21.16 -11.06
CA SER A 4 -2.74 -22.37 -10.88
C SER A 4 -3.69 -23.42 -10.37
N ILE A 5 -4.24 -24.18 -11.32
CA ILE A 5 -5.17 -25.26 -11.09
C ILE A 5 -4.34 -26.51 -10.86
N LEU A 6 -4.57 -27.17 -9.73
CA LEU A 6 -3.90 -28.42 -9.38
C LEU A 6 -4.96 -29.53 -9.38
N LEU A 7 -5.08 -30.23 -10.50
CA LEU A 7 -6.00 -31.37 -10.64
C LEU A 7 -5.44 -32.59 -9.90
N GLY A 8 -6.26 -33.22 -9.06
CA GLY A 8 -5.89 -34.42 -8.30
C GLY A 8 -4.81 -34.19 -7.22
N GLN A 9 -4.45 -32.94 -6.92
CA GLN A 9 -3.48 -32.60 -5.89
C GLN A 9 -4.14 -31.77 -4.79
N PRO A 10 -3.73 -31.92 -3.51
CA PRO A 10 -4.22 -31.08 -2.43
C PRO A 10 -3.66 -29.66 -2.53
N CYS A 11 -4.27 -28.73 -1.80
CA CYS A 11 -3.79 -27.37 -1.70
C CYS A 11 -2.33 -27.31 -1.21
N PRO A 12 -1.51 -26.41 -1.79
CA PRO A 12 -0.13 -26.25 -1.37
C PRO A 12 -0.08 -25.77 0.09
N LYS A 13 0.86 -26.33 0.86
CA LYS A 13 1.03 -25.99 2.30
C LYS A 13 1.45 -24.54 2.53
N THR A 14 2.08 -23.92 1.54
CA THR A 14 2.54 -22.53 1.58
C THR A 14 1.84 -21.75 0.47
N LEU A 15 0.97 -20.82 0.86
CA LEU A 15 0.29 -19.89 -0.04
C LEU A 15 1.06 -18.57 -0.09
N LYS A 16 0.98 -17.84 -1.21
CA LYS A 16 1.56 -16.49 -1.31
C LYS A 16 0.63 -15.45 -0.67
N LEU A 17 1.15 -14.23 -0.50
CA LEU A 17 0.36 -13.08 -0.07
C LEU A 17 -0.89 -12.91 -0.96
N ASP A 18 -2.00 -12.51 -0.37
CA ASP A 18 -3.29 -12.32 -1.05
C ASP A 18 -3.88 -13.60 -1.68
N GLN A 19 -3.35 -14.80 -1.37
CA GLN A 19 -3.89 -16.06 -1.88
C GLN A 19 -4.64 -16.88 -0.83
N ALA A 20 -5.70 -17.53 -1.28
CA ALA A 20 -6.40 -18.61 -0.59
C ALA A 20 -6.47 -19.83 -1.49
N CYS A 21 -6.86 -20.98 -0.93
CA CYS A 21 -7.01 -22.21 -1.70
C CYS A 21 -8.38 -22.85 -1.47
N LEU A 22 -9.03 -23.25 -2.55
CA LEU A 22 -10.31 -23.95 -2.55
C LEU A 22 -10.12 -25.37 -3.06
N GLU A 23 -10.36 -26.36 -2.21
CA GLU A 23 -10.43 -27.78 -2.55
C GLU A 23 -11.85 -28.16 -2.90
N VAL A 24 -12.04 -28.63 -4.12
CA VAL A 24 -13.33 -29.08 -4.66
C VAL A 24 -13.27 -30.60 -4.80
N TYR A 25 -14.23 -31.27 -4.17
CA TYR A 25 -14.39 -32.73 -4.22
C TYR A 25 -15.67 -33.05 -4.97
N SER A 26 -15.54 -33.69 -6.13
CA SER A 26 -16.69 -34.17 -6.91
C SER A 26 -16.88 -35.65 -6.67
N SER A 27 -18.08 -36.06 -6.22
CA SER A 27 -18.50 -37.48 -6.21
C SER A 27 -19.44 -37.81 -7.37
N ILE A 28 -19.41 -37.01 -8.44
CA ILE A 28 -20.23 -37.19 -9.64
C ILE A 28 -19.51 -38.14 -10.59
N SER A 29 -20.28 -39.03 -11.22
CA SER A 29 -19.80 -40.06 -12.14
C SER A 29 -19.35 -39.53 -13.51
N ASN A 30 -19.79 -38.32 -13.89
CA ASN A 30 -19.44 -37.63 -15.15
C ASN A 30 -18.46 -36.47 -14.94
N THR A 31 -18.00 -35.87 -16.05
CA THR A 31 -17.16 -34.67 -16.01
C THR A 31 -17.98 -33.43 -15.66
N VAL A 32 -17.43 -32.58 -14.82
CA VAL A 32 -18.14 -31.39 -14.31
C VAL A 32 -17.32 -30.14 -14.58
N ASP A 33 -17.97 -29.12 -15.17
CA ASP A 33 -17.34 -27.84 -15.44
C ASP A 33 -17.59 -26.85 -14.32
N LEU A 34 -16.50 -26.30 -13.78
CA LEU A 34 -16.55 -25.26 -12.76
C LEU A 34 -16.48 -23.87 -13.39
N TRP A 35 -17.35 -22.96 -12.97
CA TRP A 35 -17.44 -21.60 -13.46
C TRP A 35 -17.19 -20.58 -12.34
N HIS A 36 -16.50 -19.49 -12.65
CA HIS A 36 -16.08 -18.46 -11.69
C HIS A 36 -16.26 -17.04 -12.21
N GLN A 37 -16.57 -16.11 -11.29
CA GLN A 37 -16.62 -14.68 -11.48
C GLN A 37 -16.35 -13.96 -10.15
N TYR A 38 -15.76 -12.75 -10.17
CA TYR A 38 -15.69 -11.90 -8.98
C TYR A 38 -17.00 -11.15 -8.76
N VAL A 39 -17.50 -11.12 -7.52
CA VAL A 39 -18.77 -10.47 -7.15
C VAL A 39 -18.78 -8.98 -7.51
N ASP A 40 -17.64 -8.31 -7.32
CA ASP A 40 -17.52 -6.88 -7.58
C ASP A 40 -17.50 -6.54 -9.09
N CYS A 41 -17.35 -7.53 -9.97
CA CYS A 41 -17.43 -7.34 -11.41
C CYS A 41 -18.83 -7.70 -11.96
N PHE A 42 -19.72 -6.71 -12.03
CA PHE A 42 -21.12 -6.90 -12.40
C PHE A 42 -21.37 -7.30 -13.85
N MET A 43 -20.51 -6.89 -14.80
CA MET A 43 -20.67 -7.14 -16.24
C MET A 43 -19.60 -8.08 -16.81
N CYS A 44 -18.81 -8.74 -15.96
CA CYS A 44 -17.88 -9.76 -16.44
C CYS A 44 -18.65 -10.99 -16.94
N ASN A 45 -18.21 -11.57 -18.06
CA ASN A 45 -18.66 -12.91 -18.43
C ASN A 45 -18.08 -13.91 -17.44
N VAL A 46 -18.90 -14.87 -17.03
CA VAL A 46 -18.45 -15.99 -16.21
C VAL A 46 -17.41 -16.77 -17.01
N THR A 47 -16.26 -17.05 -16.39
CA THR A 47 -15.18 -17.80 -17.04
C THR A 47 -15.16 -19.23 -16.54
N GLN A 48 -14.93 -20.17 -17.45
CA GLN A 48 -14.70 -21.56 -17.07
C GLN A 48 -13.39 -21.63 -16.30
N TRP A 49 -13.46 -22.10 -15.06
CA TRP A 49 -12.34 -22.18 -14.15
C TRP A 49 -11.53 -23.45 -14.39
N THR A 50 -12.18 -24.61 -14.36
CA THR A 50 -11.57 -25.92 -14.69
C THR A 50 -12.65 -26.97 -14.91
N SER A 51 -12.28 -28.12 -15.48
CA SER A 51 -13.13 -29.31 -15.62
C SER A 51 -12.61 -30.40 -14.69
N ILE A 52 -13.47 -30.90 -13.81
CA ILE A 52 -13.14 -31.94 -12.83
C ILE A 52 -13.53 -33.30 -13.42
N PRO A 53 -12.62 -34.28 -13.49
CA PRO A 53 -12.94 -35.63 -13.97
C PRO A 53 -13.86 -36.39 -12.99
N SER A 54 -14.45 -37.49 -13.47
CA SER A 54 -15.35 -38.35 -12.67
C SER A 54 -14.74 -38.75 -11.33
N ASN A 55 -15.46 -38.54 -10.23
CA ASN A 55 -14.99 -38.80 -8.85
C ASN A 55 -13.62 -38.14 -8.52
N GLY A 56 -13.33 -37.01 -9.16
CA GLY A 56 -12.06 -36.29 -9.06
C GLY A 56 -12.06 -35.19 -7.99
N THR A 57 -10.84 -34.72 -7.69
CA THR A 57 -10.60 -33.56 -6.83
C THR A 57 -9.82 -32.48 -7.57
N ALA A 58 -10.07 -31.22 -7.23
CA ALA A 58 -9.34 -30.10 -7.78
C ALA A 58 -9.00 -29.10 -6.68
N ALA A 59 -7.75 -28.64 -6.62
CA ALA A 59 -7.34 -27.52 -5.78
C ALA A 59 -7.15 -26.27 -6.64
N LEU A 60 -7.79 -25.18 -6.21
CA LEU A 60 -7.87 -23.93 -6.95
C LEU A 60 -7.30 -22.81 -6.11
N LEU A 61 -6.27 -22.15 -6.63
CA LEU A 61 -5.72 -20.94 -6.02
C LEU A 61 -6.59 -19.74 -6.39
N VAL A 62 -7.08 -19.06 -5.35
CA VAL A 62 -8.03 -17.94 -5.46
C VAL A 62 -7.44 -16.69 -4.83
N ASP A 63 -7.78 -15.54 -5.40
CA ASP A 63 -7.45 -14.24 -4.82
C ASP A 63 -8.35 -14.00 -3.60
N SER A 64 -7.73 -13.84 -2.43
CA SER A 64 -8.41 -13.59 -1.15
C SER A 64 -8.85 -12.14 -0.96
N THR A 65 -8.42 -11.24 -1.85
CA THR A 65 -8.75 -9.81 -1.74
C THR A 65 -10.14 -9.47 -2.24
N LEU A 66 -10.75 -10.37 -3.03
CA LEU A 66 -12.03 -10.19 -3.70
C LEU A 66 -12.99 -11.31 -3.33
N SER A 67 -14.27 -10.96 -3.23
CA SER A 67 -15.33 -11.96 -3.09
C SER A 67 -15.55 -12.67 -4.43
N SER A 68 -15.59 -14.00 -4.40
CA SER A 68 -15.78 -14.84 -5.58
C SER A 68 -17.15 -15.49 -5.60
N TYR A 69 -17.79 -15.44 -6.77
CA TYR A 69 -18.99 -16.17 -7.13
C TYR A 69 -18.60 -17.35 -8.01
N PHE A 70 -19.07 -18.55 -7.67
CA PHE A 70 -18.81 -19.75 -8.46
C PHE A 70 -19.97 -20.74 -8.37
N TYR A 71 -20.08 -21.56 -9.41
CA TYR A 71 -21.07 -22.62 -9.55
C TYR A 71 -20.51 -23.72 -10.45
N TYR A 72 -21.08 -24.91 -10.40
CA TYR A 72 -20.73 -25.96 -11.35
C TYR A 72 -21.86 -26.20 -12.35
N SER A 73 -21.47 -26.68 -13.54
CA SER A 73 -22.37 -27.04 -14.62
C SER A 73 -22.13 -28.48 -15.02
N ASP A 74 -23.23 -29.16 -15.32
CA ASP A 74 -23.20 -30.49 -15.96
C ASP A 74 -22.97 -30.34 -17.49
N GLU A 75 -22.77 -31.47 -18.19
CA GLU A 75 -22.55 -31.54 -19.64
C GLU A 75 -23.70 -30.91 -20.45
N PHE A 76 -24.90 -30.85 -19.88
CA PHE A 76 -26.09 -30.22 -20.46
C PHE A 76 -26.18 -28.70 -20.23
N GLY A 77 -25.23 -28.09 -19.52
CA GLY A 77 -25.22 -26.63 -19.26
C GLY A 77 -26.11 -26.17 -18.09
N HIS A 78 -26.69 -27.10 -17.33
CA HIS A 78 -27.51 -26.76 -16.16
C HIS A 78 -26.63 -26.28 -14.99
N LYS A 79 -27.00 -25.15 -14.38
CA LYS A 79 -26.25 -24.52 -13.29
C LYS A 79 -26.71 -25.05 -11.93
N TYR A 80 -25.76 -25.47 -11.10
CA TYR A 80 -26.02 -26.00 -9.78
C TYR A 80 -25.13 -25.32 -8.71
N CYS A 81 -25.65 -25.21 -7.50
CA CYS A 81 -24.95 -24.73 -6.30
C CYS A 81 -24.19 -23.41 -6.48
N ASN A 82 -24.94 -22.37 -6.80
CA ASN A 82 -24.45 -21.00 -6.84
C ASN A 82 -24.08 -20.49 -5.44
N THR A 83 -22.80 -20.15 -5.24
CA THR A 83 -22.32 -19.66 -3.95
C THR A 83 -21.42 -18.44 -4.12
N THR A 84 -21.44 -17.57 -3.12
CA THR A 84 -20.57 -16.40 -3.00
C THR A 84 -19.75 -16.54 -1.73
N VAL A 85 -18.42 -16.52 -1.85
CA VAL A 85 -17.53 -16.67 -0.71
C VAL A 85 -16.46 -15.59 -0.75
N SER A 86 -16.24 -14.95 0.40
CA SER A 86 -15.06 -14.14 0.67
C SER A 86 -14.00 -15.04 1.30
N PHE A 87 -12.86 -15.16 0.64
CA PHE A 87 -11.78 -16.03 1.10
C PHE A 87 -10.85 -15.28 2.05
N ASP A 88 -10.48 -15.91 3.17
CA ASP A 88 -9.46 -15.38 4.09
C ASP A 88 -8.05 -15.68 3.55
N GLU A 89 -7.11 -14.76 3.78
CA GLU A 89 -5.71 -14.95 3.39
C GLU A 89 -5.10 -16.22 4.01
N HIS A 90 -4.36 -16.96 3.18
CA HIS A 90 -3.71 -18.22 3.51
C HIS A 90 -4.66 -19.33 4.00
N ALA A 91 -5.97 -19.16 3.89
CA ALA A 91 -6.91 -20.18 4.33
C ALA A 91 -7.18 -21.22 3.24
N THR A 92 -7.45 -22.45 3.70
CA THR A 92 -7.92 -23.54 2.85
C THR A 92 -9.41 -23.79 3.09
N TYR A 93 -10.17 -23.80 2.01
CA TYR A 93 -11.61 -24.06 2.01
C TYR A 93 -11.91 -25.37 1.29
N GLY A 94 -12.97 -26.04 1.71
CA GLY A 94 -13.47 -27.29 1.14
C GLY A 94 -14.88 -27.13 0.61
N TRP A 95 -15.14 -27.70 -0.56
CA TRP A 95 -16.45 -27.73 -1.17
C TRP A 95 -16.74 -29.12 -1.78
N ASN A 96 -17.78 -29.78 -1.27
CA ASN A 96 -18.17 -31.12 -1.72
C ASN A 96 -19.41 -31.02 -2.61
N ILE A 97 -19.31 -31.63 -3.79
CA ILE A 97 -20.37 -31.68 -4.81
C ILE A 97 -20.83 -33.14 -4.96
N SER A 98 -22.15 -33.36 -4.90
CA SER A 98 -22.78 -34.69 -4.95
C SER A 98 -23.74 -34.85 -6.13
N GLU A 99 -24.05 -36.10 -6.49
CA GLU A 99 -24.83 -36.46 -7.69
C GLU A 99 -26.31 -36.00 -7.65
N ASP A 100 -26.91 -35.88 -6.46
CA ASP A 100 -28.31 -35.47 -6.26
C ASP A 100 -28.56 -33.96 -6.44
N SER A 101 -27.74 -33.24 -7.22
CA SER A 101 -27.75 -31.76 -7.31
C SER A 101 -27.56 -31.04 -5.96
N SER A 102 -27.05 -31.75 -4.96
CA SER A 102 -26.83 -31.25 -3.60
C SER A 102 -25.35 -30.93 -3.38
N CYS A 103 -25.09 -29.80 -2.71
CA CYS A 103 -23.73 -29.40 -2.34
C CYS A 103 -23.63 -29.05 -0.87
N SER A 104 -22.46 -29.31 -0.30
CA SER A 104 -22.15 -28.81 1.02
C SER A 104 -21.94 -27.29 0.99
N SER A 105 -22.19 -26.63 2.12
CA SER A 105 -21.67 -25.27 2.30
C SER A 105 -20.13 -25.29 2.21
N VAL A 106 -19.56 -24.21 1.69
CA VAL A 106 -18.11 -24.05 1.60
C VAL A 106 -17.57 -23.86 3.01
N LYS A 107 -16.77 -24.82 3.49
CA LYS A 107 -16.26 -24.84 4.87
C LYS A 107 -14.78 -24.53 4.88
N LYS A 108 -14.33 -23.78 5.88
CA LYS A 108 -12.91 -23.55 6.12
C LYS A 108 -12.31 -24.81 6.75
N ILE A 109 -11.42 -25.51 6.03
CA ILE A 109 -10.82 -26.79 6.47
C ILE A 109 -9.63 -26.52 7.41
N LEU A 110 -8.75 -25.59 7.00
CA LEU A 110 -7.50 -25.35 7.69
C LEU A 110 -7.26 -23.85 7.81
N ASN A 111 -7.12 -23.38 9.06
CA ASN A 111 -6.33 -22.20 9.34
C ASN A 111 -4.89 -22.70 9.42
N PRO A 112 -3.97 -22.35 8.50
CA PRO A 112 -2.56 -22.54 8.82
C PRO A 112 -2.32 -21.79 10.14
N SER A 113 -1.84 -22.51 11.13
CA SER A 113 -1.50 -21.99 12.44
C SER A 113 -0.37 -20.99 12.32
N THR A 114 -0.68 -19.75 11.95
CA THR A 114 0.20 -18.61 12.09
C THR A 114 -0.52 -17.64 12.98
N HIS A 115 -0.31 -17.79 14.29
CA HIS A 115 -0.60 -16.74 15.26
C HIS A 115 0.08 -15.45 14.73
N PRO A 116 -0.67 -14.49 14.15
CA PRO A 116 -0.06 -13.39 13.38
C PRO A 116 0.78 -12.48 14.28
N HIS A 117 0.55 -12.57 15.59
CA HIS A 117 1.20 -11.81 16.64
C HIS A 117 2.52 -12.44 17.12
N LEU A 118 2.79 -13.73 16.87
CA LEU A 118 3.94 -14.42 17.46
C LEU A 118 5.30 -13.84 17.01
N PRO A 119 5.55 -13.56 15.71
CA PRO A 119 6.80 -12.93 15.28
C PRO A 119 6.92 -11.49 15.79
N LEU A 120 5.79 -10.82 16.00
CA LEU A 120 5.70 -9.43 16.44
C LEU A 120 6.03 -9.31 17.94
N VAL A 121 5.54 -10.25 18.75
CA VAL A 121 5.92 -10.38 20.16
C VAL A 121 7.40 -10.75 20.29
N VAL A 122 7.90 -11.70 19.49
CA VAL A 122 9.33 -12.07 19.49
C VAL A 122 10.21 -10.88 19.11
N ALA A 123 9.84 -10.10 18.08
CA ALA A 123 10.56 -8.88 17.73
C ALA A 123 10.52 -7.85 18.86
N PHE A 124 9.36 -7.63 19.50
CA PHE A 124 9.23 -6.68 20.62
C PHE A 124 10.09 -7.10 21.82
N LEU A 125 10.17 -8.40 22.11
CA LEU A 125 11.05 -8.95 23.15
C LEU A 125 12.53 -8.76 22.79
N ILE A 126 12.93 -9.02 21.54
CA ILE A 126 14.32 -8.82 21.09
C ILE A 126 14.72 -7.34 21.16
N TYR A 127 13.89 -6.43 20.66
CA TYR A 127 14.16 -4.99 20.72
C TYR A 127 14.10 -4.46 22.16
N GLY A 128 13.19 -4.96 22.99
CA GLY A 128 13.10 -4.61 24.41
C GLY A 128 14.35 -5.04 25.18
N ILE A 129 14.78 -6.28 24.99
CA ILE A 129 16.04 -6.80 25.58
C ILE A 129 17.23 -6.01 25.05
N GLY A 130 17.29 -5.72 23.75
CA GLY A 130 18.35 -4.91 23.14
C GLY A 130 18.40 -3.48 23.71
N ALA A 131 17.25 -2.83 23.92
CA ALA A 131 17.18 -1.50 24.51
C ALA A 131 17.59 -1.48 26.00
N ILE A 132 17.23 -2.53 26.75
CA ILE A 132 17.66 -2.71 28.14
C ILE A 132 19.16 -2.93 28.20
N LEU A 133 19.71 -3.84 27.39
CA LEU A 133 21.15 -4.10 27.30
C LEU A 133 21.93 -2.85 26.87
N TRP A 134 21.41 -2.08 25.90
CA TRP A 134 21.98 -0.80 25.49
C TRP A 134 21.95 0.23 26.61
N SER A 135 20.86 0.32 27.36
CA SER A 135 20.72 1.25 28.49
C SER A 135 21.66 0.90 29.64
N VAL A 136 21.81 -0.38 29.94
CA VAL A 136 22.77 -0.88 30.95
C VAL A 136 24.21 -0.66 30.48
N ALA A 137 24.54 -0.98 29.23
CA ALA A 137 25.86 -0.72 28.65
C ALA A 137 26.18 0.77 28.66
N LYS A 138 25.22 1.63 28.29
CA LYS A 138 25.37 3.10 28.36
C LYS A 138 25.56 3.56 29.80
N CYS A 139 24.87 2.98 30.79
CA CYS A 139 25.03 3.33 32.20
C CYS A 139 26.42 2.93 32.76
N VAL A 140 26.91 1.74 32.39
CA VAL A 140 28.24 1.24 32.77
C VAL A 140 29.35 2.04 32.07
N TYR A 141 29.16 2.39 30.80
CA TYR A 141 30.14 3.16 30.02
C TYR A 141 30.13 4.65 30.43
N GLN A 142 28.98 5.21 30.81
CA GLN A 142 28.85 6.60 31.28
C GLN A 142 29.52 6.85 32.65
N GLN A 143 29.79 5.81 33.44
CA GLN A 143 30.42 5.93 34.76
C GLN A 143 31.91 6.35 34.68
N GLU A 144 32.63 6.05 33.59
CA GLU A 144 34.04 6.47 33.43
C GLU A 144 34.33 7.34 32.19
N TRP A 145 33.41 7.39 31.21
CA TRP A 145 33.67 8.02 29.89
C TRP A 145 32.94 9.35 29.65
N SER A 146 32.04 9.76 30.56
CA SER A 146 31.18 10.95 30.36
C SER A 146 31.96 12.27 30.33
N ALA A 147 33.14 12.34 30.96
CA ALA A 147 33.94 13.56 31.01
C ALA A 147 34.77 13.84 29.75
N ARG A 148 35.06 12.85 28.89
CA ARG A 148 36.02 13.02 27.77
C ARG A 148 35.41 12.91 26.36
N VAL A 149 34.23 12.33 26.19
CA VAL A 149 33.65 12.14 24.84
C VAL A 149 32.50 13.07 24.49
N TRP A 150 32.03 13.85 25.44
CA TRP A 150 31.02 14.88 25.15
C TRP A 150 31.49 15.93 24.12
N LEU A 151 32.81 16.09 23.93
CA LEU A 151 33.40 16.99 22.91
C LEU A 151 33.62 16.35 21.53
N LEU A 152 33.70 15.01 21.44
CA LEU A 152 33.95 14.30 20.17
C LEU A 152 32.67 13.80 19.51
N ASN A 153 31.62 13.48 20.29
CA ASN A 153 30.35 12.99 19.77
C ASN A 153 29.49 14.04 19.05
N VAL A 154 29.80 15.33 19.22
CA VAL A 154 29.10 16.42 18.51
C VAL A 154 29.48 16.44 17.01
N ALA A 155 30.70 16.01 16.66
CA ALA A 155 31.17 16.06 15.27
C ALA A 155 30.77 14.85 14.41
N PHE A 156 30.53 13.67 15.01
CA PHE A 156 30.16 12.46 14.27
C PHE A 156 28.65 12.35 14.01
N SER A 157 27.82 12.93 14.89
CA SER A 157 26.36 13.01 14.72
C SER A 157 25.92 13.87 13.54
N GLU A 158 26.74 14.80 13.06
CA GLU A 158 26.39 15.64 11.90
C GLU A 158 26.72 14.98 10.55
N LEU A 159 27.61 13.98 10.52
CA LEU A 159 27.99 13.29 9.28
C LEU A 159 27.13 12.05 9.00
N GLU A 160 26.69 11.34 10.04
CA GLU A 160 25.81 10.16 9.94
C GLU A 160 24.32 10.57 9.75
N ASN A 161 23.97 11.80 10.11
CA ASN A 161 22.63 12.37 9.93
C ASN A 161 22.42 13.03 8.54
N ASP A 162 23.45 13.02 7.68
CA ASP A 162 23.40 13.60 6.33
C ASP A 162 23.76 12.61 5.20
N LEU A 163 24.26 11.42 5.52
CA LEU A 163 24.30 10.28 4.61
C LEU A 163 23.89 9.01 5.36
N GLY A 164 22.62 8.62 5.26
CA GLY A 164 22.29 7.22 5.49
C GLY A 164 23.08 6.36 4.52
N THR A 165 23.95 5.48 5.02
CA THR A 165 24.55 4.41 4.23
C THR A 165 23.86 3.06 4.49
N PRO A 166 23.80 2.20 3.46
CA PRO A 166 22.83 1.11 3.39
C PRO A 166 23.37 -0.17 4.03
N PRO A 167 22.53 -1.06 4.60
CA PRO A 167 22.83 -2.46 4.54
C PRO A 167 22.31 -2.98 3.18
N THR A 168 23.23 -3.17 2.25
CA THR A 168 23.08 -4.17 1.20
C THR A 168 22.91 -5.54 1.87
N ARG A 169 21.66 -6.00 1.97
CA ARG A 169 21.23 -7.39 1.73
C ARG A 169 19.73 -7.53 1.95
N GLU A 170 19.06 -7.79 0.82
CA GLU A 170 17.74 -8.41 0.64
C GLU A 170 16.66 -8.08 1.68
N ILE A 171 15.99 -6.94 1.49
CA ILE A 171 14.73 -6.65 2.18
C ILE A 171 13.58 -7.13 1.30
N GLY A 172 13.26 -8.41 1.46
CA GLY A 172 11.92 -8.91 1.21
C GLY A 172 10.93 -8.13 2.07
N SER A 173 9.91 -7.57 1.42
CA SER A 173 8.84 -6.82 2.05
C SER A 173 8.07 -7.69 3.05
N THR A 174 8.19 -7.42 4.34
CA THR A 174 7.18 -7.84 5.32
C THR A 174 6.52 -6.60 5.91
N ARG A 175 5.50 -6.16 5.18
CA ARG A 175 4.51 -5.16 5.60
C ARG A 175 3.78 -5.70 6.82
N ARG A 176 3.84 -5.00 7.96
CA ARG A 176 2.95 -5.27 9.11
C ARG A 176 1.51 -5.13 8.64
N GLN A 177 0.80 -6.25 8.66
CA GLN A 177 -0.61 -6.33 8.33
C GLN A 177 -1.41 -6.08 9.61
N ILE A 178 -1.85 -4.83 9.77
CA ILE A 178 -2.91 -4.50 10.72
C ILE A 178 -4.21 -4.90 10.03
N ASN A 179 -4.97 -5.80 10.67
CA ASN A 179 -6.27 -6.23 10.19
C ASN A 179 -7.23 -5.04 10.17
N SER A 180 -7.48 -4.49 8.99
CA SER A 180 -8.69 -3.79 8.57
C SER A 180 -8.51 -3.33 7.10
N ARG A 181 -9.04 -4.10 6.15
CA ARG A 181 -9.47 -3.54 4.86
C ARG A 181 -10.93 -3.18 5.07
N ILE A 182 -11.29 -1.91 5.10
CA ILE A 182 -11.58 -1.04 3.95
C ILE A 182 -11.15 0.41 4.35
N GLN A 183 -10.71 1.24 3.40
CA GLN A 183 -10.14 2.63 3.53
C GLN A 183 -8.61 2.82 3.65
N ALA A 184 -7.77 1.80 3.44
CA ALA A 184 -6.31 2.00 3.51
C ALA A 184 -5.70 2.79 2.34
N LEU A 185 -6.43 3.02 1.23
CA LEU A 185 -5.92 3.88 0.16
C LEU A 185 -5.85 5.33 0.63
N ASP A 186 -6.88 5.84 1.31
CA ASP A 186 -6.94 7.21 1.83
C ASP A 186 -6.02 7.43 3.05
N THR A 187 -5.84 6.41 3.90
CA THR A 187 -4.93 6.50 5.05
C THR A 187 -3.47 6.71 4.61
N PHE A 188 -3.03 6.11 3.50
CA PHE A 188 -1.69 6.35 2.98
C PHE A 188 -1.52 7.80 2.45
N ARG A 189 -2.58 8.38 1.86
CA ARG A 189 -2.59 9.76 1.36
C ARG A 189 -2.38 10.78 2.48
N GLY A 190 -3.11 10.63 3.60
CA GLY A 190 -2.95 11.47 4.78
C GLY A 190 -1.67 11.20 5.56
N PHE A 191 -1.23 9.94 5.64
CA PHE A 191 -0.04 9.54 6.40
C PHE A 191 1.25 10.16 5.87
N LEU A 192 1.42 10.25 4.55
CA LEU A 192 2.59 10.91 3.94
C LEU A 192 2.67 12.41 4.31
N PHE A 193 1.51 13.07 4.41
CA PHE A 193 1.44 14.47 4.82
C PHE A 193 1.78 14.63 6.31
N VAL A 194 1.18 13.82 7.18
CA VAL A 194 1.43 13.85 8.63
C VAL A 194 2.88 13.47 8.97
N MET A 195 3.45 12.47 8.29
CA MET A 195 4.86 12.13 8.44
C MET A 195 5.77 13.27 8.02
N GLY A 196 5.50 13.89 6.86
CA GLY A 196 6.22 15.07 6.38
C GLY A 196 6.21 16.19 7.41
N MET A 197 5.05 16.50 7.99
CA MET A 197 4.90 17.50 9.06
C MET A 197 5.71 17.14 10.31
N SER A 198 5.64 15.89 10.77
CA SER A 198 6.36 15.46 11.98
C SER A 198 7.88 15.54 11.83
N LEU A 199 8.39 15.25 10.62
CA LEU A 199 9.81 15.33 10.30
C LEU A 199 10.30 16.78 10.29
N VAL A 200 9.55 17.69 9.65
CA VAL A 200 9.94 19.11 9.61
C VAL A 200 9.81 19.77 10.98
N LEU A 201 8.77 19.45 11.76
CA LEU A 201 8.64 19.91 13.15
C LEU A 201 9.79 19.41 14.04
N SER A 202 10.22 18.16 13.87
CA SER A 202 11.38 17.61 14.61
C SER A 202 12.69 18.32 14.24
N LEU A 203 12.86 18.72 12.97
CA LEU A 203 13.99 19.53 12.51
C LEU A 203 13.89 20.97 13.02
N ARG A 204 12.68 21.53 13.15
CA ARG A 204 12.44 22.86 13.70
C ARG A 204 12.87 22.98 15.16
N SER A 205 12.70 21.90 15.94
CA SER A 205 13.28 21.80 17.29
C SER A 205 14.81 21.91 17.29
N GLN A 206 15.49 21.60 16.19
CA GLN A 206 16.95 21.74 16.02
C GLN A 206 17.35 23.09 15.42
N LEU A 207 16.46 23.76 14.68
CA LEU A 207 16.65 25.09 14.09
C LEU A 207 16.63 26.25 15.11
N ARG A 208 16.46 25.94 16.40
CA ARG A 208 16.58 26.89 17.52
C ARG A 208 18.00 27.43 17.75
N ASN A 209 19.00 26.97 16.97
CA ASN A 209 20.41 27.37 17.02
C ASN A 209 20.83 28.33 15.88
N ASP A 210 20.14 29.46 15.70
CA ASP A 210 20.58 30.59 14.83
C ASP A 210 20.96 30.25 13.36
N ARG A 211 20.32 29.23 12.77
CA ARG A 211 20.48 28.93 11.33
C ARG A 211 19.65 29.89 10.49
N SER A 212 20.23 30.46 9.42
CA SER A 212 19.51 31.35 8.51
C SER A 212 18.39 30.61 7.75
N ARG A 213 17.24 31.28 7.55
CA ARG A 213 16.07 30.71 6.83
C ARG A 213 16.43 30.13 5.46
N PHE A 214 17.34 30.79 4.76
CA PHE A 214 17.85 30.35 3.46
C PHE A 214 18.64 29.04 3.58
N SER A 215 19.48 28.89 4.60
CA SER A 215 20.23 27.65 4.83
C SER A 215 19.30 26.46 5.07
N VAL A 216 18.19 26.66 5.78
CA VAL A 216 17.18 25.61 6.03
C VAL A 216 16.52 25.17 4.73
N TRP A 217 16.11 26.14 3.92
CA TRP A 217 15.45 25.87 2.65
C TRP A 217 16.38 25.16 1.65
N VAL A 218 17.66 25.54 1.59
CA VAL A 218 18.66 24.87 0.75
C VAL A 218 18.90 23.43 1.19
N THR A 219 18.99 23.17 2.50
CA THR A 219 19.08 21.79 3.02
C THR A 219 17.85 20.97 2.66
N ALA A 220 16.65 21.56 2.78
CA ALA A 220 15.41 20.90 2.40
C ALA A 220 15.36 20.55 0.90
N LEU A 221 15.76 21.50 0.04
CA LEU A 221 15.84 21.32 -1.40
C LEU A 221 16.82 20.22 -1.80
N ARG A 222 18.01 20.18 -1.17
CA ARG A 222 19.02 19.15 -1.42
C ARG A 222 18.53 17.75 -1.04
N ARG A 223 17.84 17.62 0.10
CA ARG A 223 17.27 16.33 0.54
C ARG A 223 16.13 15.87 -0.36
N ALA A 224 15.23 16.78 -0.73
CA ALA A 224 14.15 16.50 -1.66
C ALA A 224 14.68 16.07 -3.05
N SER A 225 15.70 16.75 -3.57
CA SER A 225 16.29 16.42 -4.87
C SER A 225 16.99 15.06 -4.85
N MET A 226 17.71 14.71 -3.78
CA MET A 226 18.31 13.38 -3.61
C MET A 226 17.26 12.27 -3.60
N LEU A 227 16.13 12.45 -2.89
CA LEU A 227 15.04 11.47 -2.84
C LEU A 227 14.36 11.31 -4.19
N ILE A 228 14.09 12.41 -4.89
CA ILE A 228 13.48 12.38 -6.22
C ILE A 228 14.43 11.68 -7.20
N LEU A 229 15.71 12.07 -7.25
CA LEU A 229 16.71 11.46 -8.13
C LEU A 229 16.86 9.97 -7.85
N LEU A 230 16.94 9.57 -6.58
CA LEU A 230 17.03 8.16 -6.20
C LEU A 230 15.78 7.38 -6.63
N GLY A 231 14.59 7.94 -6.43
CA GLY A 231 13.32 7.34 -6.87
C GLY A 231 13.25 7.16 -8.40
N LEU A 232 13.68 8.17 -9.15
CA LEU A 232 13.74 8.12 -10.62
C LEU A 232 14.76 7.09 -11.11
N LEU A 233 15.93 7.01 -10.47
CA LEU A 233 16.96 6.01 -10.78
C LEU A 233 16.44 4.59 -10.53
N LEU A 234 15.80 4.33 -9.39
CA LEU A 234 15.22 3.02 -9.08
C LEU A 234 14.13 2.62 -10.09
N ASN A 235 13.29 3.58 -10.51
CA ASN A 235 12.30 3.35 -11.57
C ASN A 235 12.96 3.08 -12.94
N SER A 236 14.14 3.65 -13.20
CA SER A 236 14.89 3.43 -14.44
C SER A 236 15.56 2.06 -14.49
N PHE A 237 16.15 1.59 -13.39
CA PHE A 237 16.89 0.31 -13.36
C PHE A 237 15.98 -0.92 -13.53
N GLY A 238 14.68 -0.78 -13.29
CA GLY A 238 13.70 -1.86 -13.42
C GLY A 238 13.36 -2.25 -14.87
N HIS A 239 13.58 -1.36 -15.85
CA HIS A 239 13.25 -1.62 -17.26
C HIS A 239 14.51 -1.89 -18.09
N ARG A 240 14.66 -3.15 -18.55
CA ARG A 240 15.80 -3.67 -19.32
C ARG A 240 15.97 -3.06 -20.72
N HIS A 241 15.07 -2.16 -21.14
CA HIS A 241 15.09 -1.44 -22.41
C HIS A 241 14.89 0.06 -22.12
N ASN A 242 15.91 0.87 -22.40
CA ASN A 242 16.01 2.29 -22.08
C ASN A 242 15.14 3.18 -22.99
N ASP A 243 13.83 2.92 -23.04
CA ASP A 243 12.90 3.81 -23.75
C ASP A 243 12.47 4.94 -22.81
N LEU A 244 13.12 6.11 -22.97
CA LEU A 244 12.80 7.33 -22.22
C LEU A 244 11.32 7.75 -22.36
N SER A 245 10.66 7.28 -23.42
CA SER A 245 9.24 7.53 -23.74
C SER A 245 8.25 6.83 -22.81
N ASN A 246 8.64 5.75 -22.11
CA ASN A 246 7.79 4.99 -21.18
C ASN A 246 8.27 5.08 -19.73
N PHE A 247 9.11 6.06 -19.43
CA PHE A 247 9.71 6.21 -18.12
C PHE A 247 8.67 6.60 -17.06
N ARG A 248 8.63 5.90 -15.92
CA ARG A 248 7.63 6.13 -14.86
C ARG A 248 8.08 7.20 -13.88
N PHE A 249 7.39 8.34 -13.85
CA PHE A 249 7.67 9.43 -12.92
C PHE A 249 7.07 9.21 -11.52
N GLY A 250 5.96 8.47 -11.42
CA GLY A 250 5.29 8.17 -10.16
C GLY A 250 6.14 7.30 -9.22
N GLY A 251 6.08 7.59 -7.93
CA GLY A 251 6.78 6.80 -6.92
C GLY A 251 6.65 7.34 -5.49
N VAL A 252 6.73 6.44 -4.49
CA VAL A 252 6.68 6.82 -3.06
C VAL A 252 7.81 7.79 -2.68
N LEU A 253 9.03 7.60 -3.20
CA LEU A 253 10.18 8.46 -2.86
C LEU A 253 10.00 9.90 -3.39
N GLN A 254 9.46 10.03 -4.60
CA GLN A 254 9.17 11.31 -5.24
C GLN A 254 8.11 12.07 -4.44
N ARG A 255 7.06 11.36 -3.99
CA ARG A 255 6.00 11.92 -3.12
C ARG A 255 6.56 12.41 -1.78
N LEU A 256 7.43 11.63 -1.14
CA LEU A 256 8.09 12.02 0.12
C LEU A 256 9.00 13.24 -0.06
N GLY A 257 9.79 13.28 -1.15
CA GLY A 257 10.62 14.44 -1.46
C GLY A 257 9.81 15.70 -1.73
N ALA A 258 8.73 15.60 -2.51
CA ALA A 258 7.85 16.71 -2.84
C ALA A 258 7.08 17.23 -1.61
N SER A 259 6.50 16.36 -0.80
CA SER A 259 5.79 16.78 0.43
C SER A 259 6.73 17.46 1.42
N PHE A 260 7.95 16.93 1.58
CA PHE A 260 8.97 17.53 2.43
C PHE A 260 9.36 18.94 1.97
N LEU A 261 9.52 19.16 0.66
CA LEU A 261 9.85 20.47 0.10
C LEU A 261 8.71 21.48 0.32
N ILE A 262 7.46 21.08 0.07
CA ILE A 262 6.28 21.95 0.24
C ILE A 262 6.14 22.36 1.71
N ILE A 263 6.18 21.39 2.63
CA ILE A 263 6.03 21.65 4.06
C ILE A 263 7.19 22.51 4.58
N SER A 264 8.43 22.20 4.21
CA SER A 264 9.60 23.01 4.60
C SER A 264 9.51 24.44 4.08
N SER A 265 8.92 24.65 2.90
CA SER A 265 8.71 26.00 2.35
C SER A 265 7.65 26.77 3.12
N ILE A 266 6.52 26.13 3.45
CA ILE A 266 5.48 26.72 4.32
C ILE A 266 6.09 27.06 5.69
N GLU A 267 6.82 26.12 6.29
CA GLU A 267 7.42 26.34 7.60
C GLU A 267 8.44 27.46 7.61
N THR A 268 9.34 27.54 6.64
CA THR A 268 10.36 28.61 6.56
C THR A 268 9.76 30.00 6.34
N ILE A 269 8.63 30.10 5.64
CA ILE A 269 7.89 31.36 5.43
C ILE A 269 7.23 31.83 6.74
N PHE A 270 6.58 30.93 7.47
CA PHE A 270 5.81 31.26 8.68
C PHE A 270 6.61 31.13 9.99
N MET A 271 7.91 30.84 9.93
CA MET A 271 8.74 30.63 11.13
C MET A 271 9.13 31.94 11.81
N ASN A 272 8.58 32.16 13.01
CA ASN A 272 9.08 33.16 13.95
C ASN A 272 10.23 32.60 14.80
N PRO A 273 11.27 33.40 15.10
CA PRO A 273 12.28 33.06 16.11
C PRO A 273 11.60 32.88 17.47
N GLN A 274 11.77 31.72 18.10
CA GLN A 274 11.14 31.40 19.38
C GLN A 274 12.11 31.68 20.52
N ALA A 275 11.75 32.58 21.44
CA ALA A 275 12.34 32.62 22.77
C ALA A 275 11.88 31.37 23.56
N PRO A 276 12.67 30.84 24.51
CA PRO A 276 12.23 29.70 25.32
C PRO A 276 10.93 30.06 26.04
N SER A 277 9.83 29.38 25.69
CA SER A 277 8.52 29.62 26.27
C SER A 277 8.50 29.16 27.73
N GLN A 278 8.01 30.02 28.62
CA GLN A 278 7.94 29.79 30.07
C GLN A 278 6.66 29.03 30.48
N TYR A 279 5.73 28.80 29.55
CA TYR A 279 4.41 28.18 29.80
C TYR A 279 4.32 26.80 29.13
N GLY A 280 3.68 25.84 29.83
CA GLY A 280 3.74 24.39 29.58
C GLY A 280 3.14 23.86 28.26
N TYR A 281 2.88 22.56 28.21
CA TYR A 281 2.58 21.67 27.05
C TYR A 281 1.73 22.25 25.89
N PHE A 282 0.92 23.28 26.11
CA PHE A 282 0.07 23.93 25.10
C PHE A 282 0.69 25.17 24.43
N SER A 283 1.81 25.70 24.93
CA SER A 283 2.49 26.88 24.33
C SER A 283 2.95 26.60 22.91
N ASP A 284 3.50 25.41 22.64
CA ASP A 284 4.00 25.04 21.31
C ASP A 284 2.90 25.01 20.24
N ILE A 285 1.67 24.65 20.63
CA ILE A 285 0.51 24.63 19.71
C ILE A 285 0.07 26.06 19.40
N TRP A 286 0.02 26.92 20.41
CA TRP A 286 -0.38 28.31 20.25
C TRP A 286 0.67 29.13 19.48
N ASP A 287 1.96 28.91 19.73
CA ASP A 287 3.06 29.62 19.06
C ASP A 287 3.27 29.18 17.60
N GLY A 288 2.78 27.98 17.24
CA GLY A 288 2.85 27.41 15.89
C GLY A 288 1.58 27.58 15.04
N TRP A 289 0.57 28.32 15.50
CA TRP A 289 -0.77 28.33 14.91
C TRP A 289 -0.80 28.69 13.41
N ALA A 290 0.01 29.66 12.97
CA ALA A 290 0.09 30.07 11.57
C ALA A 290 0.63 28.96 10.66
N GLN A 291 1.54 28.13 11.16
CA GLN A 291 2.06 26.98 10.43
C GLN A 291 1.03 25.86 10.33
N TRP A 292 0.34 25.56 11.44
CA TRP A 292 -0.78 24.61 11.43
C TRP A 292 -1.86 25.04 10.44
N MET A 293 -2.20 26.33 10.40
CA MET A 293 -3.17 26.86 9.44
C MET A 293 -2.68 26.73 7.99
N GLY A 294 -1.41 27.03 7.70
CA GLY A 294 -0.83 26.84 6.37
C GLY A 294 -0.88 25.39 5.89
N SER A 295 -0.52 24.46 6.77
CA SER A 295 -0.56 23.02 6.47
C SER A 295 -1.99 22.48 6.32
N LEU A 296 -2.91 22.91 7.19
CA LEU A 296 -4.34 22.58 7.08
C LEU A 296 -4.96 23.16 5.81
N ALA A 297 -4.58 24.37 5.41
CA ALA A 297 -5.05 24.97 4.16
C ALA A 297 -4.57 24.18 2.93
N PHE A 298 -3.31 23.72 2.93
CA PHE A 298 -2.80 22.86 1.85
C PHE A 298 -3.51 21.50 1.79
N ALA A 299 -3.66 20.83 2.93
CA ALA A 299 -4.39 19.56 3.01
C ALA A 299 -5.87 19.73 2.63
N GLY A 300 -6.50 20.83 3.05
CA GLY A 300 -7.86 21.20 2.68
C GLY A 300 -7.99 21.46 1.18
N ALA A 301 -7.06 22.19 0.57
CA ALA A 301 -7.04 22.41 -0.87
C ALA A 301 -6.90 21.09 -1.65
N TRP A 302 -6.03 20.19 -1.20
CA TRP A 302 -5.90 18.85 -1.79
C TRP A 302 -7.21 18.05 -1.68
N MET A 303 -7.86 18.04 -0.51
CA MET A 303 -9.18 17.41 -0.33
C MET A 303 -10.23 18.02 -1.26
N LEU A 304 -10.26 19.35 -1.36
CA LEU A 304 -11.20 20.05 -2.24
C LEU A 304 -10.99 19.65 -3.70
N ILE A 305 -9.73 19.56 -4.15
CA ILE A 305 -9.41 19.10 -5.51
C ILE A 305 -9.91 17.66 -5.72
N THR A 306 -9.59 16.75 -4.80
CA THR A 306 -9.96 15.34 -4.90
C THR A 306 -11.47 15.11 -4.95
N PHE A 307 -12.25 15.84 -4.14
CA PHE A 307 -13.69 15.61 -4.01
C PHE A 307 -14.58 16.51 -4.89
N PHE A 308 -14.15 17.73 -5.22
CA PHE A 308 -15.00 18.72 -5.90
C PHE A 308 -14.64 18.97 -7.37
N VAL A 309 -13.49 18.50 -7.85
CA VAL A 309 -13.19 18.55 -9.29
C VAL A 309 -14.18 17.68 -10.05
N TYR A 310 -14.82 18.28 -11.05
CA TYR A 310 -15.69 17.56 -11.97
C TYR A 310 -14.85 16.86 -13.02
N VAL A 311 -14.98 15.54 -13.08
CA VAL A 311 -14.35 14.72 -14.13
C VAL A 311 -15.41 14.40 -15.19
N PRO A 312 -15.09 14.58 -16.49
CA PRO A 312 -16.01 14.25 -17.57
C PRO A 312 -16.45 12.78 -17.45
N ASN A 313 -17.75 12.52 -17.63
CA ASN A 313 -18.42 11.21 -17.51
C ASN A 313 -18.44 10.57 -16.11
N CYS A 314 -17.60 11.00 -15.17
CA CYS A 314 -17.50 10.41 -13.82
C CYS A 314 -18.17 11.22 -12.72
N GLY A 315 -18.40 12.53 -12.93
CA GLY A 315 -18.97 13.41 -11.93
C GLY A 315 -17.96 13.88 -10.88
N ARG A 316 -18.41 14.09 -9.65
CA ARG A 316 -17.58 14.57 -8.51
C ARG A 316 -17.46 13.50 -7.43
N GLY A 317 -16.32 13.43 -6.76
CA GLY A 317 -16.10 12.58 -5.58
C GLY A 317 -15.91 11.08 -5.84
N TYR A 318 -15.86 10.64 -7.10
CA TYR A 318 -15.55 9.25 -7.44
C TYR A 318 -14.05 8.96 -7.21
N ILE A 319 -13.71 7.83 -6.57
CA ILE A 319 -12.32 7.38 -6.29
C ILE A 319 -12.15 5.89 -6.64
N GLY A 320 -13.14 5.29 -7.31
CA GLY A 320 -13.18 3.86 -7.57
C GLY A 320 -12.29 3.38 -8.74
N PRO A 321 -12.27 2.06 -8.98
CA PRO A 321 -11.48 1.44 -10.04
C PRO A 321 -11.99 1.72 -11.47
N GLY A 322 -13.21 2.25 -11.63
CA GLY A 322 -13.85 2.47 -12.92
C GLY A 322 -14.11 1.18 -13.71
N GLY A 323 -14.42 1.32 -15.00
CA GLY A 323 -14.66 0.18 -15.90
C GLY A 323 -15.96 -0.53 -15.57
N LEU A 324 -15.94 -1.86 -15.47
CA LEU A 324 -17.12 -2.69 -15.17
C LEU A 324 -17.61 -2.63 -13.72
N HIS A 325 -16.99 -1.79 -12.89
CA HIS A 325 -17.44 -1.52 -11.53
C HIS A 325 -18.75 -0.69 -11.55
N GLU A 326 -19.65 -0.91 -10.58
CA GLU A 326 -20.98 -0.26 -10.51
C GLU A 326 -21.77 -0.32 -11.84
N PHE A 327 -21.99 -1.53 -12.37
CA PHE A 327 -22.75 -1.77 -13.61
C PHE A 327 -22.20 -1.06 -14.87
N GLY A 328 -20.89 -0.78 -14.92
CA GLY A 328 -20.31 -0.09 -16.07
C GLY A 328 -20.66 1.40 -16.13
N LYS A 329 -21.25 1.98 -15.08
CA LYS A 329 -21.65 3.40 -15.08
C LYS A 329 -20.46 4.35 -15.22
N PHE A 330 -19.27 3.92 -14.80
CA PHE A 330 -18.05 4.72 -14.73
C PHE A 330 -16.93 4.15 -15.62
N GLU A 331 -17.25 3.95 -16.90
CA GLU A 331 -16.27 3.59 -17.92
C GLU A 331 -15.18 4.67 -18.05
N ASN A 332 -13.91 4.25 -18.06
CA ASN A 332 -12.73 5.14 -18.14
C ASN A 332 -12.52 6.09 -16.95
N CYS A 333 -13.20 5.86 -15.84
CA CYS A 333 -13.10 6.68 -14.62
C CYS A 333 -12.07 6.17 -13.61
N THR A 334 -11.12 5.32 -14.01
CA THR A 334 -10.14 4.70 -13.11
C THR A 334 -9.40 5.76 -12.28
N GLY A 335 -9.56 5.70 -10.96
CA GLY A 335 -8.92 6.62 -10.01
C GLY A 335 -9.58 8.00 -9.89
N GLY A 336 -10.73 8.22 -10.54
CA GLY A 336 -11.50 9.45 -10.40
C GLY A 336 -10.75 10.73 -10.75
N ALA A 337 -10.92 11.77 -9.93
CA ALA A 337 -10.27 13.07 -10.12
C ALA A 337 -8.74 12.98 -10.07
N ALA A 338 -8.21 12.20 -9.13
CA ALA A 338 -6.78 12.05 -8.93
C ALA A 338 -6.13 11.35 -10.14
N GLY A 339 -6.70 10.22 -10.59
CA GLY A 339 -6.26 9.54 -11.80
C GLY A 339 -6.43 10.38 -13.08
N TYR A 340 -7.49 11.19 -13.18
CA TYR A 340 -7.72 12.07 -14.33
C TYR A 340 -6.66 13.17 -14.44
N ILE A 341 -6.34 13.84 -13.32
CA ILE A 341 -5.34 14.90 -13.31
C ILE A 341 -3.93 14.31 -13.48
N ASP A 342 -3.65 13.16 -12.86
CA ASP A 342 -2.37 12.46 -13.07
C ASP A 342 -2.15 12.14 -14.56
N ARG A 343 -3.19 11.73 -15.28
CA ARG A 343 -3.11 11.49 -16.73
C ARG A 343 -2.82 12.74 -17.55
N ILE A 344 -3.29 13.90 -17.12
CA ILE A 344 -3.04 15.18 -17.79
C ILE A 344 -1.60 15.65 -17.52
N ILE A 345 -1.13 15.54 -16.27
CA ILE A 345 0.17 16.08 -15.86
C ILE A 345 1.32 15.16 -16.29
N LEU A 346 1.21 13.86 -16.00
CA LEU A 346 2.28 12.89 -16.27
C LEU A 346 2.25 12.32 -17.68
N HIS A 347 1.14 12.48 -18.42
CA HIS A 347 0.86 11.85 -19.70
C HIS A 347 0.72 10.30 -19.60
N PRO A 348 -0.21 9.66 -20.34
CA PRO A 348 -0.46 8.22 -20.34
C PRO A 348 0.78 7.33 -20.35
N ASN A 349 1.78 7.66 -21.17
CA ASN A 349 2.97 6.83 -21.39
C ASN A 349 3.91 6.75 -20.18
N HIS A 350 3.90 7.75 -19.29
CA HIS A 350 4.78 7.79 -18.12
C HIS A 350 4.12 7.30 -16.83
N MET A 351 2.97 6.61 -16.96
CA MET A 351 2.26 5.98 -15.86
C MET A 351 2.26 4.47 -15.99
N TYR A 352 1.89 3.80 -14.90
CA TYR A 352 1.79 2.35 -14.86
C TYR A 352 0.68 1.82 -15.78
N GLN A 353 1.06 1.03 -16.78
CA GLN A 353 0.17 0.58 -17.87
C GLN A 353 -0.71 -0.63 -17.53
N ASN A 354 -0.33 -1.40 -16.50
CA ASN A 354 -0.95 -2.69 -16.17
C ASN A 354 -1.45 -2.77 -14.72
N PRO A 355 -2.29 -1.81 -14.26
CA PRO A 355 -2.82 -1.84 -12.91
C PRO A 355 -3.74 -3.06 -12.69
N THR A 356 -3.86 -3.54 -11.45
CA THR A 356 -4.70 -4.70 -11.12
C THR A 356 -6.16 -4.50 -11.54
N CYS A 357 -6.67 -3.26 -11.41
CA CYS A 357 -8.02 -2.90 -11.83
C CYS A 357 -8.28 -3.11 -13.34
N LYS A 358 -7.26 -3.00 -14.19
CA LYS A 358 -7.37 -3.27 -15.65
C LYS A 358 -7.68 -4.74 -15.92
N LYS A 359 -7.14 -5.66 -15.12
CA LYS A 359 -7.38 -7.09 -15.27
C LYS A 359 -8.76 -7.50 -14.73
N ILE A 360 -9.19 -6.92 -13.61
CA ILE A 360 -10.43 -7.29 -12.92
C ILE A 360 -11.66 -6.61 -13.53
N TYR A 361 -11.59 -5.29 -13.74
CA TYR A 361 -12.72 -4.48 -14.18
C TYR A 361 -12.66 -4.10 -15.66
N GLN A 362 -11.76 -4.74 -16.42
CA GLN A 362 -11.52 -4.47 -17.84
C GLN A 362 -11.34 -2.99 -18.17
N SER A 363 -10.73 -2.22 -17.26
CA SER A 363 -10.51 -0.79 -17.47
C SER A 363 -9.44 -0.56 -18.53
N THR A 364 -9.66 0.40 -19.44
CA THR A 364 -8.72 0.68 -20.54
C THR A 364 -7.64 1.69 -20.15
N GLN A 365 -7.88 2.47 -19.10
CA GLN A 365 -7.06 3.62 -18.72
C GLN A 365 -5.86 3.22 -17.86
N PRO A 366 -4.66 3.81 -18.09
CA PRO A 366 -3.55 3.70 -17.17
C PRO A 366 -3.88 4.35 -15.84
N TYR A 367 -3.39 3.74 -14.76
CA TYR A 367 -3.58 4.24 -13.40
C TYR A 367 -2.36 3.92 -12.56
N ASP A 368 -1.83 4.95 -11.91
CA ASP A 368 -0.70 4.85 -11.02
C ASP A 368 -1.14 5.15 -9.59
N PRO A 369 -1.14 4.15 -8.68
CA PRO A 369 -1.41 4.39 -7.25
C PRO A 369 -0.31 5.24 -6.58
N GLU A 370 0.75 5.57 -7.31
CA GLU A 370 1.88 6.40 -6.89
C GLU A 370 2.02 7.69 -7.75
N GLY A 371 0.95 8.09 -8.48
CA GLY A 371 0.86 9.33 -9.27
C GLY A 371 1.05 10.64 -8.49
N MET A 372 1.09 11.78 -9.17
CA MET A 372 1.47 13.08 -8.58
C MET A 372 0.45 13.63 -7.58
N LEU A 373 -0.84 13.39 -7.79
CA LEU A 373 -1.89 13.94 -6.94
C LEU A 373 -2.10 13.17 -5.63
N PHE A 374 -1.09 12.41 -5.20
CA PHE A 374 -1.20 11.50 -4.07
C PHE A 374 -2.43 10.58 -4.22
N SER A 375 -2.74 10.14 -5.46
CA SER A 375 -3.73 9.10 -5.80
C SER A 375 -3.51 7.82 -5.01
#